data_AF-A0A656GIX6-F1
#
_entry.id   AF-A0A656GIX6-F1
#
_cell.length_a   1.000
_cell.length_b   1.000
_cell.length_c   1.000
_cell.angle_alpha   90.00
_cell.angle_beta   90.00
_cell.angle_gamma   90.00
#
_symmetry.space_group_name_H-M   'P 1'
#
loop_
_entity.id
_entity.type
_entity.pdbx_description
1 polymer ?
#
loop_
_entity_poly.entity_id
_entity_poly.type
_entity_poly.pdbx_seq_one_letter_code
_entity_poly.pdbx_strand_id
1 'polypeptide(L)'
;GMWQRIWLEAGEKERQLAYWKVQLGDEHPVLQLPTDNPRQVDGRYRAGRHSFELPEALIQGLHKQAQRQGATLFMALLTGVQTLLYRYSGQQDIRVGVPIANRHRVETEGVVGLFVNTQVLR
;
A
#
# COMPACT_ATOMS: atom_id res chain seq x y z
N GLY A 1 -28.68 2.25 -1.10
CA GLY A 1 -28.54 3.09 0.11
C GLY A 1 -29.41 2.65 1.29
N MET A 2 -29.49 1.37 1.63
CA MET A 2 -30.05 0.90 2.91
C MET A 2 -29.38 -0.43 3.30
N TRP A 3 -29.23 -1.31 2.31
CA TRP A 3 -28.42 -2.54 2.39
C TRP A 3 -26.96 -2.33 2.81
N GLN A 4 -26.30 -1.27 2.33
CA GLN A 4 -24.91 -0.98 2.70
C GLN A 4 -24.75 -0.56 4.17
N ARG A 5 -25.76 0.08 4.77
CA ARG A 5 -25.75 0.41 6.22
C ARG A 5 -25.99 -0.84 7.05
N ILE A 6 -26.99 -1.64 6.68
CA ILE A 6 -27.35 -2.87 7.39
C ILE A 6 -26.19 -3.90 7.37
N TRP A 7 -25.45 -4.03 6.25
CA TRP A 7 -24.32 -4.97 6.18
C TRP A 7 -23.06 -4.49 6.92
N LEU A 8 -22.85 -3.17 7.00
CA LEU A 8 -21.80 -2.58 7.84
C LEU A 8 -22.20 -2.60 9.34
N GLU A 9 -23.49 -2.60 9.65
CA GLU A 9 -24.03 -2.68 11.02
C GLU A 9 -24.16 -4.12 11.54
N ALA A 10 -24.08 -5.13 10.67
CA ALA A 10 -24.25 -6.55 11.00
C ALA A 10 -22.95 -7.28 11.43
N GLY A 11 -21.90 -6.57 11.84
CA GLY A 11 -20.68 -7.14 12.43
C GLY A 11 -19.45 -7.20 11.52
N GLU A 12 -19.60 -7.01 10.21
CA GLU A 12 -18.46 -7.01 9.28
C GLU A 12 -17.54 -5.80 9.49
N LYS A 13 -18.10 -4.63 9.85
CA LYS A 13 -17.32 -3.44 10.17
C LYS A 13 -16.46 -3.67 11.40
N GLU A 14 -17.05 -4.25 12.45
CA GLU A 14 -16.36 -4.59 13.69
C GLU A 14 -15.26 -5.61 13.44
N ARG A 15 -15.53 -6.63 12.60
CA ARG A 15 -14.53 -7.63 12.19
C ARG A 15 -13.36 -7.01 11.43
N GLN A 16 -13.62 -6.16 10.44
CA GLN A 16 -12.57 -5.48 9.68
C GLN A 16 -11.78 -4.51 10.55
N LEU A 17 -12.45 -3.76 11.43
CA LEU A 17 -11.79 -2.85 12.37
C LEU A 17 -10.90 -3.63 13.35
N ALA A 18 -11.39 -4.73 13.90
CA ALA A 18 -10.62 -5.60 14.78
C ALA A 18 -9.39 -6.17 14.07
N TYR A 19 -9.57 -6.65 12.83
CA TYR A 19 -8.47 -7.12 11.99
C TYR A 19 -7.39 -6.06 11.81
N TRP A 20 -7.74 -4.84 11.38
CA TRP A 20 -6.75 -3.79 11.14
C TRP A 20 -6.07 -3.29 12.41
N LYS A 21 -6.80 -3.21 13.54
CA LYS A 21 -6.18 -2.90 14.84
C LYS A 21 -5.11 -3.92 15.22
N VAL A 22 -5.40 -5.21 15.04
CA VAL A 22 -4.42 -6.29 15.30
C VAL A 22 -3.24 -6.21 14.33
N GLN A 23 -3.48 -5.98 13.04
CA GLN A 23 -2.39 -5.94 12.04
C GLN A 23 -1.46 -4.73 12.21
N LEU A 24 -2.01 -3.54 12.48
CA LEU A 24 -1.24 -2.30 12.58
C LEU A 24 -0.62 -2.08 13.95
N GLY A 25 -1.22 -2.66 14.99
CA GLY A 25 -0.80 -2.47 16.38
C GLY A 25 -1.04 -1.05 16.88
N ASP A 26 -0.49 -0.74 18.05
CA ASP A 26 -0.65 0.57 18.69
C ASP A 26 0.50 1.54 18.35
N GLU A 27 1.65 1.00 17.96
CA GLU A 27 2.82 1.78 17.57
C GLU A 27 2.85 2.04 16.07
N HIS A 28 3.16 3.29 15.69
CA HIS A 28 3.17 3.74 14.31
C HIS A 28 4.46 4.55 14.02
N PRO A 29 5.64 3.92 14.10
CA PRO A 29 6.90 4.61 13.86
C PRO A 29 6.93 5.27 12.48
N VAL A 30 7.34 6.53 12.48
CA VAL A 30 7.56 7.30 11.25
C VAL A 30 8.80 6.74 10.55
N LEU A 31 8.69 6.51 9.24
CA LEU A 31 9.84 6.14 8.42
C LEU A 31 10.85 7.29 8.36
N GLN A 32 12.09 7.00 8.76
CA GLN A 32 13.25 7.90 8.81
C GLN A 32 14.14 7.61 7.61
N LEU A 33 13.89 8.30 6.50
CA LEU A 33 14.77 8.27 5.35
C LEU A 33 15.84 9.37 5.48
N PRO A 34 17.06 9.15 4.93
CA PRO A 34 18.02 10.24 4.81
C PRO A 34 17.46 11.30 3.87
N THR A 35 17.26 12.50 4.39
CA THR A 35 16.74 13.65 3.64
C THR A 35 17.78 14.76 3.62
N ASP A 36 17.96 15.40 2.46
CA ASP A 36 18.93 16.51 2.30
C ASP A 36 18.57 17.73 3.15
N ASN A 37 17.30 17.89 3.50
CA ASN A 37 16.78 18.99 4.29
C ASN A 37 15.90 18.48 5.43
N PRO A 38 15.84 19.18 6.58
CA PRO A 38 14.94 18.81 7.65
C PRO A 38 13.48 18.88 7.19
N ARG A 39 12.64 17.98 7.71
CA ARG A 39 11.21 17.95 7.43
C ARG A 39 10.56 19.27 7.85
N GLN A 40 9.94 19.97 6.91
CA GLN A 40 9.15 21.17 7.18
C GLN A 40 7.74 20.78 7.67
N VAL A 41 7.24 21.49 8.70
CA VAL A 41 5.94 21.22 9.34
C VAL A 41 4.87 22.23 8.90
N ASP A 42 5.20 23.13 7.98
CA ASP A 42 4.35 24.24 7.54
C ASP A 42 3.28 23.84 6.49
N GLY A 43 3.19 22.55 6.14
CA GLY A 43 2.21 22.02 5.21
C GLY A 43 2.45 22.39 3.74
N ARG A 44 3.59 23.00 3.41
CA ARG A 44 3.94 23.34 2.02
C ARG A 44 4.67 22.18 1.36
N TYR A 45 3.97 21.50 0.45
CA TYR A 45 4.55 20.38 -0.29
C TYR A 45 5.10 20.85 -1.64
N ARG A 46 6.42 20.71 -1.83
CA ARG A 46 7.07 20.75 -3.15
C ARG A 46 7.47 19.34 -3.52
N ALA A 47 7.10 18.90 -4.71
CA ALA A 47 7.39 17.55 -5.19
C ALA A 47 8.15 17.60 -6.51
N GLY A 48 9.15 16.73 -6.64
CA GLY A 48 9.78 16.38 -7.91
C GLY A 48 9.33 14.98 -8.34
N ARG A 49 9.39 14.69 -9.64
CA ARG A 49 9.15 13.34 -10.17
C ARG A 49 10.38 12.87 -10.94
N HIS A 50 10.93 11.74 -10.52
CA HIS A 50 11.95 11.02 -11.25
C HIS A 50 11.34 9.71 -11.76
N SER A 51 11.57 9.40 -13.03
CA SER A 51 11.09 8.17 -13.66
C SER A 51 12.28 7.41 -14.23
N PHE A 52 12.23 6.10 -14.07
CA PHE A 52 13.23 5.18 -14.59
C PHE A 52 12.52 3.95 -15.11
N GLU A 53 13.16 3.26 -16.04
CA GLU A 53 12.65 2.03 -16.63
C GLU A 53 13.43 0.83 -16.12
N LEU A 54 12.73 -0.27 -15.89
CA LEU A 54 13.36 -1.54 -15.55
C LEU A 54 13.59 -2.31 -16.86
N PRO A 55 14.81 -2.85 -17.09
CA PRO A 55 15.07 -3.65 -18.28
C PRO A 55 14.09 -4.82 -18.41
N GLU A 56 13.64 -5.10 -19.64
CA GLU A 56 12.66 -6.16 -19.89
C GLU A 56 13.12 -7.52 -19.33
N ALA A 57 14.39 -7.87 -19.53
CA ALA A 57 14.97 -9.10 -19.01
C ALA A 57 14.84 -9.22 -17.48
N LEU A 58 14.95 -8.10 -16.74
CA LEU A 58 14.77 -8.07 -15.30
C LEU A 58 13.31 -8.33 -14.92
N ILE A 59 12.36 -7.67 -15.59
CA ILE A 59 10.93 -7.87 -15.34
C ILE A 59 10.53 -9.32 -15.62
N GLN A 60 10.97 -9.89 -16.73
CA GLN A 60 10.70 -11.29 -17.07
C GLN A 60 11.28 -12.26 -16.02
N GLY A 61 12.50 -11.99 -15.55
CA GLY A 61 13.13 -12.76 -14.48
C GLY A 61 12.33 -12.69 -13.16
N LEU A 62 11.94 -11.49 -12.75
CA LEU A 62 11.11 -11.28 -11.55
C LEU A 62 9.75 -11.97 -11.66
N HIS A 63 9.10 -11.86 -12.82
CA HIS A 63 7.80 -12.48 -13.05
C HIS A 63 7.88 -14.01 -12.93
N LYS A 64 8.87 -14.63 -13.59
CA LYS A 64 9.09 -16.08 -13.51
C LYS A 64 9.40 -16.54 -12.08
N GLN A 65 10.20 -15.76 -11.35
CA GLN A 65 10.57 -16.11 -9.98
C GLN A 65 9.38 -15.97 -9.02
N ALA A 66 8.58 -14.90 -9.15
CA ALA A 66 7.38 -14.73 -8.36
C ALA A 66 6.40 -15.89 -8.59
N GLN A 67 6.16 -16.27 -9.85
CA GLN A 67 5.28 -17.40 -10.19
C GLN A 67 5.75 -18.71 -9.58
N ARG A 68 7.05 -19.00 -9.60
CA ARG A 68 7.63 -20.20 -8.96
C ARG A 68 7.38 -20.27 -7.46
N GLN A 69 7.20 -19.12 -6.80
CA GLN A 69 6.94 -19.01 -5.38
C GLN A 69 5.44 -18.83 -5.06
N GLY A 70 4.55 -18.92 -6.06
CA GLY A 70 3.12 -18.65 -5.89
C GLY A 70 2.81 -17.17 -5.59
N ALA A 71 3.74 -16.27 -5.85
CA ALA A 71 3.62 -14.84 -5.64
C ALA A 71 3.32 -14.09 -6.94
N THR A 72 2.85 -12.85 -6.81
CA THR A 72 2.61 -11.95 -7.94
C THR A 72 3.83 -11.07 -8.22
N LEU A 73 3.96 -10.54 -9.44
CA LEU A 73 4.97 -9.53 -9.76
C LEU A 73 4.83 -8.29 -8.85
N PHE A 74 3.59 -7.92 -8.50
CA PHE A 74 3.33 -6.84 -7.53
C PHE A 74 4.00 -7.10 -6.18
N MET A 75 3.84 -8.32 -5.61
CA MET A 75 4.49 -8.70 -4.35
C MET A 75 6.01 -8.61 -4.47
N ALA A 76 6.60 -9.11 -5.57
CA ALA A 76 8.04 -9.05 -5.78
C ALA A 76 8.57 -7.60 -5.83
N LEU A 77 7.87 -6.71 -6.55
CA LEU A 77 8.24 -5.29 -6.61
C LEU A 77 8.06 -4.59 -5.27
N LEU A 78 6.96 -4.86 -4.56
CA LEU A 78 6.70 -4.33 -3.22
C LEU A 78 7.81 -4.75 -2.24
N THR A 79 8.23 -6.01 -2.25
CA THR A 79 9.36 -6.51 -1.45
C THR A 79 10.65 -5.78 -1.81
N GLY A 80 10.89 -5.51 -3.09
CA GLY A 80 12.02 -4.70 -3.56
C GLY A 80 12.00 -3.29 -2.97
N VAL A 81 10.83 -2.63 -2.98
CA VAL A 81 10.64 -1.30 -2.36
C VAL A 81 10.85 -1.37 -0.84
N GLN A 82 10.24 -2.31 -0.13
CA GLN A 82 10.43 -2.47 1.32
C GLN A 82 11.90 -2.73 1.67
N THR A 83 12.60 -3.54 0.88
CA THR A 83 14.03 -3.81 1.04
C THR A 83 14.86 -2.54 0.84
N LEU A 84 14.53 -1.72 -0.16
CA LEU A 84 15.17 -0.44 -0.38
C LEU A 84 14.97 0.48 0.83
N LEU A 85 13.74 0.62 1.30
CA LEU A 85 13.42 1.45 2.46
C LEU A 85 14.15 0.97 3.72
N TYR A 86 14.21 -0.34 3.97
CA TYR A 86 14.99 -0.94 5.06
C TYR A 86 16.47 -0.57 4.96
N ARG A 87 17.07 -0.67 3.76
CA ARG A 87 18.48 -0.32 3.56
C ARG A 87 18.80 1.14 3.82
N TYR A 88 17.84 2.05 3.55
CA TYR A 88 18.04 3.48 3.77
C TYR A 88 17.73 3.93 5.20
N SER A 89 16.77 3.30 5.88
CA SER A 89 16.32 3.71 7.22
C SER A 89 16.88 2.87 8.36
N GLY A 90 17.29 1.63 8.09
CA GLY A 90 17.60 0.63 9.12
C GLY A 90 16.37 0.12 9.89
N GLN A 91 15.17 0.60 9.58
CA GLN A 91 13.94 0.25 10.31
C GLN A 91 13.35 -1.06 9.77
N GLN A 92 13.05 -2.00 10.68
CA GLN A 92 12.44 -3.29 10.32
C GLN A 92 10.92 -3.20 10.16
N ASP A 93 10.26 -2.28 10.86
CA ASP A 93 8.81 -2.10 10.82
C ASP A 93 8.43 -1.03 9.78
N ILE A 94 8.21 -1.46 8.53
CA ILE A 94 7.98 -0.57 7.38
C ILE A 94 6.54 -0.71 6.89
N ARG A 95 5.78 0.38 6.99
CA ARG A 95 4.40 0.48 6.53
C ARG A 95 4.34 1.14 5.15
N VAL A 96 3.75 0.47 4.17
CA VAL A 96 3.58 0.96 2.79
C VAL A 96 2.10 1.07 2.47
N GLY A 97 1.65 2.28 2.11
CA GLY A 97 0.29 2.50 1.63
C GLY A 97 0.15 2.05 0.17
N VAL A 98 -0.78 1.13 -0.07
CA VAL A 98 -1.07 0.59 -1.41
C VAL A 98 -2.49 0.96 -1.80
N PRO A 99 -2.69 1.70 -2.91
CA PRO A 99 -4.02 1.99 -3.42
C PRO A 99 -4.64 0.72 -4.00
N ILE A 100 -5.83 0.35 -3.54
CA ILE A 100 -6.56 -0.82 -4.02
C ILE A 100 -7.89 -0.35 -4.62
N ALA A 101 -8.11 -0.72 -5.87
CA ALA A 101 -9.35 -0.46 -6.57
C ALA A 101 -10.42 -1.42 -6.05
N ASN A 102 -11.45 -0.91 -5.37
CA ASN A 102 -12.51 -1.74 -4.82
C ASN A 102 -13.56 -2.12 -5.90
N ARG A 103 -13.11 -2.57 -7.09
CA ARG A 103 -13.94 -2.84 -8.27
C ARG A 103 -14.50 -4.28 -8.31
N HIS A 104 -14.67 -4.93 -7.17
CA HIS A 104 -15.30 -6.26 -7.12
C HIS A 104 -16.82 -6.22 -6.89
N ARG A 105 -17.45 -5.04 -6.93
CA ARG A 105 -18.91 -4.89 -6.94
C ARG A 105 -19.38 -4.48 -8.33
N VAL A 106 -20.17 -5.34 -8.96
CA VAL A 106 -20.78 -5.17 -10.30
C VAL A 106 -21.69 -3.92 -10.37
N GLU A 107 -21.96 -3.26 -9.24
CA GLU A 107 -22.82 -2.07 -9.13
C GLU A 107 -22.10 -0.73 -9.37
N THR A 108 -20.77 -0.69 -9.55
CA THR A 108 -20.02 0.58 -9.72
C THR A 108 -19.51 0.86 -11.14
N GLU A 109 -19.87 0.05 -12.13
CA GLU A 109 -19.46 0.29 -13.53
C GLU A 109 -20.01 1.61 -14.12
N GLY A 110 -21.03 2.23 -13.49
CA GLY A 110 -21.66 3.47 -13.95
C GLY A 110 -21.43 4.72 -13.10
N VAL A 111 -20.59 4.70 -12.06
CA VAL A 111 -20.44 5.85 -11.15
C VAL A 111 -19.02 6.44 -11.21
N VAL A 112 -18.91 7.69 -11.68
CA VAL A 112 -17.69 8.49 -11.55
C VAL A 112 -17.56 8.93 -10.08
N GLY A 113 -16.63 8.32 -9.34
CA GLY A 113 -16.33 8.65 -7.95
C GLY A 113 -14.98 8.05 -7.49
N LEU A 114 -14.36 8.64 -6.47
CA LEU A 114 -13.07 8.19 -5.90
C LEU A 114 -13.27 6.92 -5.05
N PHE A 115 -13.23 5.74 -5.66
CA PHE A 115 -13.37 4.44 -4.98
C PHE A 115 -12.04 3.75 -4.65
N VAL A 116 -10.96 4.53 -4.55
CA VAL A 116 -9.63 4.03 -4.17
C VAL A 116 -9.57 4.01 -2.64
N ASN A 117 -9.41 2.82 -2.07
CA ASN A 117 -9.06 2.67 -0.66
C ASN A 117 -7.56 2.38 -0.57
N THR A 118 -6.86 3.09 0.31
CA THR A 118 -5.46 2.78 0.62
C THR A 118 -5.41 1.73 1.73
N GLN A 119 -4.81 0.57 1.46
CA GLN A 119 -4.49 -0.41 2.51
C GLN A 119 -3.03 -0.24 2.92
N VAL A 120 -2.77 -0.36 4.22
CA VAL A 120 -1.39 -0.29 4.73
C VAL A 120 -0.87 -1.72 4.82
N LEU A 121 0.20 -1.99 4.06
CA LEU A 121 0.94 -3.24 4.14
C LEU A 121 2.11 -3.03 5.09
N ARG A 122 2.22 -3.90 6.10
CA ARG A 122 3.25 -3.90 7.13
C ARG A 122 4.09 -5.15 6.97
#